data_AF-A0A7C7Z2R8-F1
#
_entry.id   AF-A0A7C7Z2R8-F1
#
_cell.length_a   1.000
_cell.length_b   1.000
_cell.length_c   1.000
_cell.angle_alpha   90.00
_cell.angle_beta   90.00
_cell.angle_gamma   90.00
#
_symmetry.space_group_name_H-M   'P 1'
#
loop_
_entity.id
_entity.type
_entity.pdbx_description
1 polymer ?
#
loop_
_entity_poly.entity_id
_entity_poly.type
_entity_poly.pdbx_seq_one_letter_code
_entity_poly.pdbx_strand_id
1 'polypeptide(L)'
;MQPSNGGYPITGTSHPSAAVRPLQIPIQAQNTVGVAPAGYTYIMPEASQLTPPPADLQLIRVSKPWKIYGRMLGTVIVATFLAELIFLIPYGVALNDPFMSICGGFCAAPFVFLLTFFRRPKLVHLQRAVADEHGTNVHRLALGGSLQTPGKTRFAHHIVRDDSLLDTPPSKTAWMVFAGLLVITTFLTGLYFTSDFGAVIAILLFVIIGIPAWLLGFSIPVVAWWSWCTRRLGLHTRQREAESWLVAGMLSAIPALTINSMLFPIFAGIFFSDYVVELLMPVVSAPFGEEICKGLFVLAFASSIDSPKRGFQVGFTVGLGFAMLENLIYILSSTFGGPIAFTLTALLRGIGSIPGHAFWTGLTGTGLGWYLMKRKAVDMNRVHIPEDINESPEEQQLEWKLLDPKSGEFVGSDTSEQAVVAPATELLGEFRLPLLEPYTVQQSKAMLPLPKHPLIGLVLAISGHAFWNGTLTAIELIGIAADLSDGEIIAISLLWSGLLVCGVLLLGREIIRSVIASPDSV
;
A
#
# COMPACT_ATOMS: atom_id res chain seq x y z
N MET A 1 -45.65 25.72 36.66
CA MET A 1 -45.40 27.11 37.07
C MET A 1 -45.23 27.96 35.81
N GLN A 2 -46.26 28.71 35.42
CA GLN A 2 -46.05 30.03 34.76
C GLN A 2 -45.86 31.05 35.90
N PRO A 3 -45.21 32.24 35.71
CA PRO A 3 -45.52 33.29 34.71
C PRO A 3 -44.20 33.94 34.14
N SER A 4 -44.13 35.01 33.34
CA SER A 4 -44.89 36.27 33.30
C SER A 4 -44.69 37.08 32.00
N ASN A 5 -45.68 37.93 31.73
CA ASN A 5 -45.76 38.99 30.73
C ASN A 5 -45.03 40.28 31.15
N GLY A 6 -44.69 41.12 30.16
CA GLY A 6 -44.54 42.58 30.26
C GLY A 6 -44.15 43.15 28.89
N GLY A 7 -44.67 44.25 28.35
CA GLY A 7 -45.68 45.25 28.71
C GLY A 7 -45.88 46.18 27.48
N TYR A 8 -47.02 46.88 27.39
CA TYR A 8 -47.39 47.90 26.39
C TYR A 8 -47.33 49.32 27.05
N PRO A 9 -47.82 50.45 26.48
CA PRO A 9 -47.66 51.11 25.15
C PRO A 9 -47.47 52.66 25.27
N ILE A 10 -47.14 53.45 24.22
CA ILE A 10 -47.49 54.91 24.05
C ILE A 10 -47.38 55.27 22.52
N THR A 11 -48.48 55.31 21.74
CA THR A 11 -49.30 56.45 21.21
C THR A 11 -48.62 57.53 20.34
N GLY A 12 -49.19 57.79 19.14
CA GLY A 12 -48.88 58.93 18.26
C GLY A 12 -49.69 59.01 16.95
N THR A 13 -50.98 59.36 17.07
CA THR A 13 -51.89 60.18 16.19
C THR A 13 -51.70 60.34 14.66
N SER A 14 -52.74 59.88 13.92
CA SER A 14 -53.58 60.51 12.86
C SER A 14 -53.03 61.16 11.55
N HIS A 15 -53.23 60.44 10.42
CA HIS A 15 -53.82 60.75 9.07
C HIS A 15 -53.82 62.17 8.42
N PRO A 16 -54.06 62.34 7.07
CA PRO A 16 -53.87 61.48 5.87
C PRO A 16 -53.33 62.22 4.59
N SER A 17 -52.96 61.51 3.51
CA SER A 17 -53.40 61.76 2.11
C SER A 17 -52.53 61.05 1.03
N ALA A 18 -53.22 60.25 0.19
CA ALA A 18 -52.94 59.81 -1.20
C ALA A 18 -51.51 59.36 -1.60
N ALA A 19 -51.21 58.05 -1.76
CA ALA A 19 -51.64 57.07 -2.78
C ALA A 19 -50.56 56.81 -3.85
N VAL A 20 -49.77 55.74 -3.68
CA VAL A 20 -49.19 54.94 -4.77
C VAL A 20 -49.15 53.47 -4.33
N ARG A 21 -49.77 52.57 -5.10
CA ARG A 21 -49.84 51.12 -4.84
C ARG A 21 -48.45 50.48 -4.86
N PRO A 22 -48.07 49.65 -3.87
CA PRO A 22 -47.05 48.64 -4.08
C PRO A 22 -47.69 47.37 -4.66
N LEU A 23 -47.13 46.91 -5.78
CA LEU A 23 -47.34 45.59 -6.34
C LEU A 23 -47.06 44.54 -5.25
N GLN A 24 -48.08 43.81 -4.80
CA GLN A 24 -47.87 42.58 -4.04
C GLN A 24 -47.28 41.56 -5.00
N ILE A 25 -45.97 41.32 -4.88
CA ILE A 25 -45.33 40.11 -5.41
C ILE A 25 -45.93 38.96 -4.60
N PRO A 26 -46.67 38.02 -5.20
CA PRO A 26 -47.18 36.88 -4.47
C PRO A 26 -45.98 36.07 -4.01
N ILE A 27 -45.89 35.89 -2.68
CA ILE A 27 -45.03 34.91 -2.04
C ILE A 27 -45.36 33.57 -2.72
N GLN A 28 -44.43 33.08 -3.54
CA GLN A 28 -44.50 31.74 -4.08
C GLN A 28 -44.67 30.80 -2.89
N ALA A 29 -45.83 30.17 -2.82
CA ALA A 29 -46.14 29.17 -1.82
C ALA A 29 -44.96 28.20 -1.76
N GLN A 30 -44.32 28.10 -0.61
CA GLN A 30 -43.59 26.90 -0.26
C GLN A 30 -44.58 25.77 -0.37
N ASN A 31 -44.56 25.07 -1.51
CA ASN A 31 -45.29 23.83 -1.68
C ASN A 31 -44.78 22.89 -0.57
N THR A 32 -45.57 22.74 0.48
CA THR A 32 -45.51 21.59 1.38
C THR A 32 -45.94 20.37 0.58
N VAL A 33 -45.03 19.88 -0.26
CA VAL A 33 -45.20 18.66 -1.03
C VAL A 33 -45.11 17.50 -0.04
N GLY A 34 -46.26 16.86 0.21
CA GLY A 34 -46.35 15.72 1.12
C GLY A 34 -47.77 15.31 1.51
N VAL A 35 -48.79 16.12 1.19
CA VAL A 35 -50.19 15.78 1.45
C VAL A 35 -50.86 15.41 0.14
N ALA A 36 -51.32 14.16 0.03
CA ALA A 36 -52.12 13.74 -1.11
C ALA A 36 -53.44 14.53 -1.16
N PRO A 37 -53.95 14.90 -2.34
CA PRO A 37 -55.27 15.51 -2.47
C PRO A 37 -56.34 14.64 -1.80
N ALA A 38 -57.39 15.25 -1.23
CA ALA A 38 -58.45 14.52 -0.55
C ALA A 38 -59.04 13.41 -1.45
N GLY A 39 -59.04 12.17 -0.96
CA GLY A 39 -59.47 10.98 -1.72
C GLY A 39 -58.35 10.22 -2.44
N TYR A 40 -57.11 10.74 -2.45
CA TYR A 40 -55.94 10.06 -3.01
C TYR A 40 -55.01 9.60 -1.90
N THR A 41 -54.42 8.41 -2.05
CA THR A 41 -53.34 7.93 -1.18
C THR A 41 -52.02 8.14 -1.91
N TYR A 42 -51.07 8.83 -1.27
CA TYR A 42 -49.72 8.93 -1.83
C TYR A 42 -49.05 7.56 -1.78
N ILE A 43 -48.88 6.93 -2.95
CA ILE A 43 -48.13 5.68 -3.06
C ILE A 43 -46.66 6.06 -3.22
N MET A 44 -45.86 5.75 -2.20
CA MET A 44 -44.41 5.86 -2.30
C MET A 44 -43.90 4.99 -3.46
N PRO A 45 -43.05 5.52 -4.35
CA PRO A 45 -42.40 4.72 -5.36
C PRO A 45 -41.64 3.55 -4.72
N GLU A 46 -41.59 2.41 -5.42
CA GLU A 46 -40.74 1.31 -4.98
C GLU A 46 -39.27 1.74 -4.94
N ALA A 47 -38.50 1.13 -4.04
CA ALA A 47 -37.07 1.36 -3.99
C ALA A 47 -36.44 0.91 -5.31
N SER A 48 -35.63 1.76 -5.95
CA SER A 48 -34.93 1.42 -7.18
C SER A 48 -34.10 0.16 -6.99
N GLN A 49 -34.03 -0.70 -8.00
CA GLN A 49 -33.16 -1.88 -7.95
C GLN A 49 -31.68 -1.49 -8.08
N LEU A 50 -30.81 -2.37 -7.60
CA LEU A 50 -29.36 -2.22 -7.71
C LEU A 50 -28.95 -2.27 -9.18
N THR A 51 -28.16 -1.29 -9.60
CA THR A 51 -27.69 -1.18 -10.99
C THR A 51 -26.15 -1.18 -11.03
N PRO A 52 -25.52 -1.64 -12.13
CA PRO A 52 -24.08 -1.57 -12.26
C PRO A 52 -23.61 -0.10 -12.25
N PRO A 53 -22.46 0.22 -11.63
CA PRO A 53 -21.92 1.57 -11.68
C PRO A 53 -21.61 1.98 -13.12
N PRO A 54 -21.90 3.22 -13.52
CA PRO A 54 -21.58 3.71 -14.86
C PRO A 54 -20.07 3.90 -15.01
N ALA A 55 -19.56 3.83 -16.24
CA ALA A 55 -18.12 3.75 -16.53
C ALA A 55 -17.34 5.02 -16.17
N ASP A 56 -18.03 6.16 -16.08
CA ASP A 56 -17.53 7.49 -15.72
C ASP A 56 -17.39 7.69 -14.20
N LEU A 57 -17.90 6.78 -13.38
CA LEU A 57 -17.98 6.96 -11.94
C LEU A 57 -16.71 6.45 -11.22
N GLN A 58 -15.86 7.38 -10.80
CA GLN A 58 -14.75 7.11 -9.89
C GLN A 58 -14.94 7.81 -8.54
N LEU A 59 -14.82 7.05 -7.45
CA LEU A 59 -14.96 7.55 -6.09
C LEU A 59 -13.60 7.66 -5.42
N ILE A 60 -13.19 8.89 -5.08
CA ILE A 60 -11.98 9.15 -4.30
C ILE A 60 -12.41 9.59 -2.90
N ARG A 61 -11.74 9.05 -1.88
CA ARG A 61 -11.88 9.47 -0.49
C ARG A 61 -10.58 10.05 0.02
N VAL A 62 -10.69 11.01 0.93
CA VAL A 62 -9.53 11.49 1.70
C VAL A 62 -9.00 10.32 2.53
N SER A 63 -7.80 9.89 2.18
CA SER A 63 -7.06 8.82 2.85
C SER A 63 -6.46 9.30 4.17
N LYS A 64 -6.30 8.36 5.11
CA LYS A 64 -5.51 8.57 6.33
C LYS A 64 -4.23 7.74 6.19
N PRO A 65 -3.09 8.33 5.81
CA PRO A 65 -1.88 7.58 5.45
C PRO A 65 -1.44 6.56 6.51
N TRP A 66 -1.47 6.95 7.78
CA TRP A 66 -1.08 6.09 8.91
C TRP A 66 -2.04 4.93 9.18
N LYS A 67 -3.28 5.00 8.70
CA LYS A 67 -4.22 3.88 8.80
C LYS A 67 -3.81 2.71 7.90
N ILE A 68 -3.15 2.98 6.78
CA ILE A 68 -2.58 1.97 5.89
C ILE A 68 -1.46 1.23 6.63
N TYR A 69 -0.56 1.98 7.28
CA TYR A 69 0.52 1.40 8.09
C TYR A 69 -0.02 0.43 9.17
N GLY A 70 -1.03 0.83 9.94
CA GLY A 70 -1.61 -0.05 10.97
C GLY A 70 -2.22 -1.34 10.38
N ARG A 71 -2.85 -1.25 9.20
CA ARG A 71 -3.38 -2.43 8.50
C ARG A 71 -2.27 -3.33 7.97
N MET A 72 -1.21 -2.76 7.39
CA MET A 72 -0.03 -3.51 6.95
C MET A 72 0.62 -4.25 8.11
N LEU A 73 0.83 -3.56 9.23
CA LEU A 73 1.41 -4.14 10.45
C LEU A 73 0.58 -5.33 10.96
N GLY A 74 -0.74 -5.18 11.09
CA GLY A 74 -1.61 -6.29 11.48
C GLY A 74 -1.57 -7.46 10.48
N THR A 75 -1.43 -7.16 9.18
CA THR A 75 -1.38 -8.18 8.13
C THR A 75 -0.07 -8.98 8.18
N VAL A 76 1.08 -8.33 8.37
CA VAL A 76 2.37 -9.04 8.42
C VAL A 76 2.52 -9.89 9.67
N ILE A 77 1.98 -9.45 10.82
CA ILE A 77 1.94 -10.26 12.04
C ILE A 77 1.15 -11.56 11.77
N VAL A 78 -0.06 -11.44 11.21
CA VAL A 78 -0.89 -12.61 10.86
C VAL A 78 -0.19 -13.49 9.82
N ALA A 79 0.43 -12.90 8.79
CA ALA A 79 1.14 -13.63 7.76
C ALA A 79 2.37 -14.37 8.30
N THR A 80 3.05 -13.84 9.32
CA THR A 80 4.22 -14.48 9.96
C THR A 80 3.79 -15.74 10.71
N PHE A 81 2.77 -15.64 11.58
CA PHE A 81 2.21 -16.83 12.24
C PHE A 81 1.71 -17.87 11.22
N LEU A 82 1.05 -17.40 10.16
CA LEU A 82 0.61 -18.27 9.09
C LEU A 82 1.77 -19.00 8.40
N ALA A 83 2.87 -18.29 8.12
CA ALA A 83 4.05 -18.86 7.48
C ALA A 83 4.71 -19.96 8.33
N GLU A 84 4.95 -19.67 9.61
CA GLU A 84 5.55 -20.63 10.54
C GLU A 84 4.66 -21.87 10.72
N LEU A 85 3.35 -21.69 10.90
CA LEU A 85 2.41 -22.80 11.11
C LEU A 85 2.22 -23.65 9.85
N ILE A 86 2.22 -23.04 8.66
CA ILE A 86 2.17 -23.78 7.40
C ILE A 86 3.48 -24.55 7.19
N PHE A 87 4.63 -23.98 7.55
CA PHE A 87 5.93 -24.65 7.42
C PHE A 87 6.03 -25.93 8.26
N LEU A 88 5.36 -25.98 9.42
CA LEU A 88 5.29 -27.21 10.24
C LEU A 88 4.66 -28.40 9.51
N ILE A 89 3.85 -28.17 8.47
CA ILE A 89 3.19 -29.24 7.70
C ILE A 89 4.23 -30.08 6.93
N PRO A 90 4.97 -29.52 5.95
CA PRO A 90 6.00 -30.30 5.26
C PRO A 90 7.14 -30.70 6.20
N TYR A 91 7.45 -29.90 7.22
CA TYR A 91 8.50 -30.23 8.19
C TYR A 91 8.17 -31.46 9.03
N GLY A 92 6.93 -31.57 9.53
CA GLY A 92 6.47 -32.78 10.23
C GLY A 92 6.48 -34.01 9.32
N VAL A 93 6.11 -33.87 8.04
CA VAL A 93 6.23 -34.95 7.06
C VAL A 93 7.69 -35.39 6.89
N ALA A 94 8.63 -34.45 6.79
CA ALA A 94 10.06 -34.76 6.66
C ALA A 94 10.63 -35.48 7.89
N LEU A 95 10.13 -35.15 9.09
CA LEU A 95 10.50 -35.82 10.34
C LEU A 95 9.71 -37.13 10.61
N ASN A 96 8.80 -37.51 9.72
CA ASN A 96 7.86 -38.60 9.94
C ASN A 96 7.04 -38.44 11.25
N ASP A 97 6.67 -37.21 11.56
CA ASP A 97 5.81 -36.79 12.68
C ASP A 97 4.47 -36.26 12.16
N PRO A 98 3.43 -37.12 12.10
CA PRO A 98 2.09 -36.71 11.69
C PRO A 98 1.45 -35.71 12.66
N PHE A 99 1.81 -35.74 13.94
CA PHE A 99 1.21 -34.86 14.95
C PHE A 99 1.61 -33.41 14.70
N MET A 100 2.90 -33.16 14.45
CA MET A 100 3.39 -31.83 14.08
C MET A 100 2.70 -31.29 12.83
N SER A 101 2.52 -32.15 11.82
CA SER A 101 1.88 -31.79 10.55
C SER A 101 0.40 -31.40 10.75
N ILE A 102 -0.35 -32.21 11.50
CA ILE A 102 -1.76 -31.99 11.80
C ILE A 102 -1.94 -30.72 12.64
N CYS A 103 -1.12 -30.54 13.68
CA CYS A 103 -1.15 -29.35 14.53
C CYS A 103 -0.83 -28.08 13.74
N GLY A 104 0.18 -28.10 12.87
CA GLY A 104 0.52 -26.97 12.00
C GLY A 104 -0.67 -26.55 11.12
N GLY A 105 -1.30 -27.51 10.44
CA GLY A 105 -2.47 -27.26 9.60
C GLY A 105 -3.69 -26.73 10.37
N PHE A 106 -4.03 -27.37 11.50
CA PHE A 106 -5.17 -26.96 12.32
C PHE A 106 -4.97 -25.57 12.94
N CYS A 107 -3.78 -25.29 13.46
CA CYS A 107 -3.44 -23.99 14.05
C CYS A 107 -3.31 -22.89 12.99
N ALA A 108 -2.97 -23.20 11.74
CA ALA A 108 -2.91 -22.22 10.64
C ALA A 108 -4.30 -21.73 10.20
N ALA A 109 -5.34 -22.56 10.31
CA ALA A 109 -6.70 -22.25 9.85
C ALA A 109 -7.27 -20.90 10.35
N PRO A 110 -7.22 -20.54 11.65
CA PRO A 110 -7.67 -19.23 12.11
C PRO A 110 -6.90 -18.06 11.48
N PHE A 111 -5.60 -18.22 11.18
CA PHE A 111 -4.80 -17.17 10.56
C PHE A 111 -5.12 -17.01 9.07
N VAL A 112 -5.44 -18.10 8.36
CA VAL A 112 -6.00 -18.02 6.98
C VAL A 112 -7.31 -17.23 6.99
N PHE A 113 -8.21 -17.54 7.94
CA PHE A 113 -9.46 -16.80 8.11
C PHE A 113 -9.22 -15.31 8.44
N LEU A 114 -8.32 -15.00 9.36
CA LEU A 114 -7.98 -13.62 9.72
C LEU A 114 -7.37 -12.86 8.53
N LEU A 115 -6.48 -13.49 7.77
CA LEU A 115 -5.86 -12.88 6.61
C LEU A 115 -6.91 -12.56 5.54
N THR A 116 -7.79 -13.51 5.21
CA THR A 116 -8.88 -13.28 4.26
C THR A 116 -9.85 -12.20 4.76
N PHE A 117 -10.15 -12.17 6.06
CA PHE A 117 -10.98 -11.13 6.68
C PHE A 117 -10.35 -9.74 6.59
N PHE A 118 -9.04 -9.59 6.82
CA PHE A 118 -8.34 -8.31 6.68
C PHE A 118 -8.27 -7.80 5.23
N ARG A 119 -8.30 -8.72 4.26
CA ARG A 119 -8.25 -8.42 2.82
C ARG A 119 -9.60 -8.19 2.17
N ARG A 120 -10.72 -8.29 2.90
CA ARG A 120 -12.06 -8.11 2.33
C ARG A 120 -12.19 -6.71 1.70
N PRO A 121 -12.73 -6.61 0.47
CA PRO A 121 -12.92 -5.33 -0.18
C PRO A 121 -13.93 -4.50 0.60
N LYS A 122 -13.66 -3.20 0.76
CA LYS A 122 -14.66 -2.27 1.26
C LYS A 122 -15.62 -1.95 0.13
N LEU A 123 -16.90 -2.18 0.39
CA LEU A 123 -17.98 -1.84 -0.52
C LEU A 123 -18.58 -0.51 -0.09
N VAL A 124 -18.79 0.38 -1.06
CA VAL A 124 -19.45 1.66 -0.90
C VAL A 124 -20.78 1.57 -1.61
N HIS A 125 -21.86 1.82 -0.87
CA HIS A 125 -23.18 2.01 -1.46
C HIS A 125 -23.27 3.45 -1.94
N LEU A 126 -23.25 3.65 -3.25
CA LEU A 126 -23.46 4.95 -3.86
C LEU A 126 -24.92 5.10 -4.26
N GLN A 127 -25.50 6.24 -3.91
CA GLN A 127 -26.86 6.63 -4.31
C GLN A 127 -26.73 7.94 -5.09
N ARG A 128 -27.15 7.93 -6.36
CA ARG A 128 -27.01 9.05 -7.29
C ARG A 128 -28.40 9.45 -7.80
N ALA A 129 -28.74 10.72 -7.65
CA ALA A 129 -29.90 11.34 -8.29
C ALA A 129 -29.38 12.23 -9.43
N VAL A 130 -29.74 11.91 -10.66
CA VAL A 130 -29.36 12.69 -11.85
C VAL A 130 -30.60 13.41 -12.36
N ALA A 131 -30.47 14.68 -12.78
CA ALA A 131 -31.58 15.40 -13.40
C ALA A 131 -32.10 14.63 -14.63
N ASP A 132 -33.41 14.44 -14.69
CA ASP A 132 -34.08 13.70 -15.77
C ASP A 132 -35.49 14.28 -15.93
N GLU A 133 -35.84 14.75 -17.13
CA GLU A 133 -37.15 15.32 -17.44
C GLU A 133 -38.29 14.31 -17.25
N HIS A 134 -37.99 13.02 -17.38
CA HIS A 134 -38.90 11.90 -17.14
C HIS A 134 -38.81 11.34 -15.72
N GLY A 135 -37.98 11.93 -14.86
CA GLY A 135 -37.79 11.52 -13.48
C GLY A 135 -38.92 11.93 -12.53
N THR A 136 -38.75 11.59 -11.25
CA THR A 136 -39.65 11.96 -10.14
C THR A 136 -38.93 12.88 -9.14
N ASN A 137 -39.72 13.62 -8.35
CA ASN A 137 -39.17 14.49 -7.30
C ASN A 137 -39.00 13.75 -5.97
N VAL A 138 -39.54 12.54 -5.84
CA VAL A 138 -39.50 11.75 -4.60
C VAL A 138 -39.00 10.36 -4.95
N HIS A 139 -38.00 9.90 -4.19
CA HIS A 139 -37.33 8.62 -4.34
C HIS A 139 -37.29 7.89 -3.02
N ARG A 140 -37.60 6.59 -3.01
CA ARG A 140 -37.50 5.78 -1.80
C ARG A 140 -36.09 5.22 -1.65
N LEU A 141 -35.49 5.38 -0.48
CA LEU A 141 -34.15 4.88 -0.19
C LEU A 141 -34.19 3.42 0.25
N ALA A 142 -33.25 2.60 -0.24
CA ALA A 142 -33.18 1.18 0.07
C ALA A 142 -32.92 0.86 1.56
N LEU A 143 -32.28 1.79 2.30
CA LEU A 143 -31.99 1.68 3.72
C LEU A 143 -33.08 2.32 4.61
N GLY A 144 -34.21 2.72 4.03
CA GLY A 144 -35.29 3.43 4.71
C GLY A 144 -35.25 4.94 4.50
N GLY A 145 -36.43 5.58 4.55
CA GLY A 145 -36.61 7.00 4.26
C GLY A 145 -36.90 7.30 2.78
N SER A 146 -37.05 8.59 2.48
CA SER A 146 -37.25 9.11 1.13
C SER A 146 -36.36 10.32 0.86
N LEU A 147 -35.79 10.38 -0.33
CA LEU A 147 -35.08 11.54 -0.85
C LEU A 147 -36.05 12.36 -1.70
N GLN A 148 -36.21 13.64 -1.36
CA GLN A 148 -36.98 14.58 -2.16
C GLN A 148 -36.04 15.56 -2.85
N THR A 149 -36.13 15.67 -4.18
CA THR A 149 -35.29 16.56 -5.00
C THR A 149 -36.10 17.77 -5.47
N PRO A 150 -35.47 18.95 -5.59
CA PRO A 150 -36.15 20.18 -6.03
C PRO A 150 -36.60 20.14 -7.50
N GLY A 151 -35.94 19.34 -8.34
CA GLY A 151 -36.33 19.06 -9.72
C GLY A 151 -36.53 17.56 -9.96
N LYS A 152 -37.07 17.21 -11.14
CA LYS A 152 -37.25 15.82 -11.54
C LYS A 152 -35.89 15.15 -11.70
N THR A 153 -35.71 14.03 -11.02
CA THR A 153 -34.47 13.27 -11.07
C THR A 153 -34.75 11.79 -11.28
N ARG A 154 -33.80 11.09 -11.89
CA ARG A 154 -33.72 9.64 -11.90
C ARG A 154 -32.78 9.19 -10.80
N PHE A 155 -33.29 8.39 -9.88
CA PHE A 155 -32.51 7.82 -8.79
C PHE A 155 -31.98 6.45 -9.19
N ALA A 156 -30.67 6.27 -9.00
CA ALA A 156 -30.00 5.00 -9.17
C ALA A 156 -29.05 4.78 -8.00
N HIS A 157 -28.87 3.51 -7.64
CA HIS A 157 -27.91 3.14 -6.62
C HIS A 157 -27.08 1.94 -7.06
N HIS A 158 -25.82 1.98 -6.64
CA HIS A 158 -24.76 1.10 -7.10
C HIS A 158 -23.94 0.64 -5.89
N ILE A 159 -23.49 -0.61 -5.91
CA ILE A 159 -22.43 -1.06 -5.00
C ILE A 159 -21.13 -0.97 -5.77
N VAL A 160 -20.25 -0.07 -5.32
CA VAL A 160 -18.94 0.17 -5.91
C VAL A 160 -17.88 -0.27 -4.92
N ARG A 161 -16.76 -0.76 -5.42
CA ARG A 161 -15.59 -1.05 -4.58
C ARG A 161 -14.87 0.25 -4.26
N ASP A 162 -14.29 0.34 -3.07
CA ASP A 162 -13.44 1.47 -2.71
C ASP A 162 -12.15 1.43 -3.55
N ASP A 163 -12.11 2.25 -4.60
CA ASP A 163 -10.99 2.41 -5.54
C ASP A 163 -10.10 3.62 -5.20
N SER A 164 -10.04 3.98 -3.91
CA SER A 164 -9.13 5.03 -3.43
C SER A 164 -7.68 4.81 -3.90
N LEU A 165 -7.07 5.91 -4.32
CA LEU A 165 -5.66 5.93 -4.70
C LEU A 165 -4.78 5.63 -3.48
N LEU A 166 -3.65 4.97 -3.73
CA LEU A 166 -2.65 4.70 -2.71
C LEU A 166 -2.08 6.01 -2.16
N ASP A 167 -2.26 6.25 -0.87
CA ASP A 167 -1.71 7.41 -0.16
C ASP A 167 -0.87 6.97 1.04
N THR A 168 0.41 6.76 0.80
CA THR A 168 1.38 6.36 1.81
C THR A 168 1.90 7.54 2.62
N PRO A 169 2.23 7.35 3.92
CA PRO A 169 2.84 8.39 4.75
C PRO A 169 4.05 9.03 4.07
N PRO A 170 4.34 10.33 4.30
CA PRO A 170 5.50 10.98 3.72
C PRO A 170 6.80 10.24 4.09
N SER A 171 7.63 9.92 3.10
CA SER A 171 8.86 9.14 3.30
C SER A 171 9.80 9.79 4.33
N LYS A 172 9.95 11.13 4.31
CA LYS A 172 10.74 11.87 5.31
C LYS A 172 10.26 11.64 6.75
N THR A 173 8.94 11.68 6.96
CA THR A 173 8.35 11.46 8.30
C THR A 173 8.61 10.04 8.77
N ALA A 174 8.46 9.03 7.90
CA ALA A 174 8.78 7.66 8.23
C ALA A 174 10.26 7.50 8.65
N TRP A 175 11.20 8.08 7.91
CA TRP A 175 12.63 8.05 8.27
C TRP A 175 12.94 8.76 9.58
N MET A 176 12.26 9.87 9.90
CA MET A 176 12.43 10.54 11.20
C MET A 176 11.95 9.66 12.36
N VAL A 177 10.81 8.98 12.21
CA VAL A 177 10.32 8.04 13.24
C VAL A 177 11.30 6.88 13.41
N PHE A 178 11.79 6.30 12.32
CA PHE A 178 12.77 5.23 12.37
C PHE A 178 14.08 5.66 13.05
N ALA A 179 14.61 6.83 12.71
CA ALA A 179 15.80 7.38 13.36
C ALA A 179 15.59 7.60 14.86
N GLY A 180 14.42 8.08 15.27
CA GLY A 180 14.07 8.23 16.69
C GLY A 180 14.07 6.89 17.44
N LEU A 181 13.47 5.84 16.86
CA LEU A 181 13.46 4.50 17.45
C LEU A 181 14.88 3.92 17.57
N LEU A 182 15.72 4.16 16.56
CA LEU A 182 17.12 3.74 16.56
C LEU A 182 17.90 4.42 17.69
N VAL A 183 17.74 5.73 17.88
CA VAL A 183 18.39 6.47 18.97
C VAL A 183 17.95 5.94 20.34
N ILE A 184 16.64 5.74 20.54
CA ILE A 184 16.09 5.21 21.80
C ILE A 184 16.68 3.83 22.12
N THR A 185 16.70 2.93 21.15
CA THR A 185 17.13 1.54 21.38
C THR A 185 18.65 1.40 21.50
N THR A 186 19.40 2.25 20.79
CA THR A 186 20.86 2.39 21.00
C THR A 186 21.16 2.93 22.38
N PHE A 187 20.40 3.91 22.87
CA PHE A 187 20.54 4.43 24.24
C PHE A 187 20.24 3.35 25.30
N LEU A 188 19.15 2.58 25.13
CA LEU A 188 18.83 1.46 26.01
C LEU A 188 19.93 0.39 26.01
N THR A 189 20.52 0.12 24.85
CA THR A 189 21.66 -0.79 24.73
C THR A 189 22.93 -0.21 25.38
N GLY A 190 23.16 1.09 25.28
CA GLY A 190 24.27 1.76 25.97
C GLY A 190 24.15 1.68 27.50
N LEU A 191 22.94 1.80 28.04
CA LEU A 191 22.66 1.65 29.47
C LEU A 191 23.12 0.28 30.00
N TYR A 192 23.01 -0.76 29.17
CA TYR A 192 23.40 -2.12 29.51
C TYR A 192 24.88 -2.24 29.92
N PHE A 193 25.76 -1.42 29.33
CA PHE A 193 27.21 -1.47 29.56
C PHE A 193 27.69 -0.56 30.71
N THR A 194 26.79 0.11 31.42
CA THR A 194 27.18 1.10 32.45
C THR A 194 27.53 0.47 33.80
N SER A 195 26.74 -0.49 34.26
CA SER A 195 26.88 -1.17 35.55
C SER A 195 25.93 -2.38 35.59
N ASP A 196 26.13 -3.32 36.52
CA ASP A 196 25.23 -4.47 36.69
C ASP A 196 23.78 -4.02 36.98
N PHE A 197 23.62 -3.00 37.82
CA PHE A 197 22.31 -2.39 38.09
C PHE A 197 21.71 -1.73 36.83
N GLY A 198 22.56 -1.04 36.06
CA GLY A 198 22.18 -0.47 34.75
C GLY A 198 21.77 -1.53 33.74
N ALA A 199 22.43 -2.70 33.73
CA ALA A 199 22.10 -3.83 32.87
C ALA A 199 20.72 -4.39 33.19
N VAL A 200 20.37 -4.56 34.47
CA VAL A 200 19.03 -5.01 34.88
C VAL A 200 17.97 -4.00 34.45
N ILE A 201 18.18 -2.70 34.69
CA ILE A 201 17.25 -1.65 34.24
C ILE A 201 17.12 -1.64 32.72
N ALA A 202 18.24 -1.77 32.00
CA ALA A 202 18.26 -1.80 30.54
C ALA A 202 17.42 -2.96 29.99
N ILE A 203 17.54 -4.16 30.56
CA ILE A 203 16.72 -5.32 30.18
C ILE A 203 15.24 -5.04 30.43
N LEU A 204 14.87 -4.52 31.60
CA LEU A 204 13.47 -4.23 31.94
C LEU A 204 12.86 -3.18 30.99
N LEU A 205 13.58 -2.09 30.75
CA LEU A 205 13.16 -1.05 29.81
C LEU A 205 13.14 -1.57 28.38
N PHE A 206 14.06 -2.46 28.02
CA PHE A 206 14.09 -3.07 26.70
C PHE A 206 12.87 -3.97 26.45
N VAL A 207 12.41 -4.73 27.43
CA VAL A 207 11.19 -5.55 27.31
C VAL A 207 9.94 -4.66 27.19
N ILE A 208 9.86 -3.58 27.97
CA ILE A 208 8.67 -2.70 28.00
C ILE A 208 8.63 -1.73 26.82
N ILE A 209 9.77 -1.21 26.41
CA ILE A 209 9.89 -0.14 25.41
C ILE A 209 10.54 -0.67 24.14
N GLY A 210 11.70 -1.31 24.24
CA GLY A 210 12.49 -1.76 23.09
C GLY A 210 11.75 -2.74 22.17
N ILE A 211 11.18 -3.81 22.73
CA ILE A 211 10.44 -4.82 21.96
C ILE A 211 9.22 -4.18 21.26
N PRO A 212 8.28 -3.49 21.95
CA PRO A 212 7.18 -2.83 21.27
C PRO A 212 7.63 -1.76 20.26
N ALA A 213 8.65 -0.97 20.58
CA ALA A 213 9.20 0.06 19.71
C ALA A 213 9.68 -0.53 18.38
N TRP A 214 10.38 -1.67 18.42
CA TRP A 214 10.87 -2.33 17.21
C TRP A 214 9.82 -3.18 16.50
N LEU A 215 8.88 -3.80 17.22
CA LEU A 215 7.71 -4.43 16.62
C LEU A 215 6.83 -3.41 15.86
N LEU A 216 6.90 -2.13 16.19
CA LEU A 216 6.36 -1.08 15.35
C LEU A 216 7.41 -0.70 14.28
N GLY A 217 8.63 -0.38 14.70
CA GLY A 217 9.70 0.18 13.88
C GLY A 217 10.15 -0.64 12.67
N PHE A 218 10.08 -1.97 12.71
CA PHE A 218 10.64 -2.84 11.67
C PHE A 218 10.02 -2.61 10.28
N SER A 219 8.75 -2.21 10.25
CA SER A 219 7.98 -2.00 9.01
C SER A 219 8.04 -0.55 8.52
N ILE A 220 8.61 0.37 9.30
CA ILE A 220 8.69 1.80 8.94
C ILE A 220 9.59 2.03 7.71
N PRO A 221 10.80 1.43 7.60
CA PRO A 221 11.61 1.56 6.40
C PRO A 221 10.91 1.01 5.15
N VAL A 222 10.14 -0.09 5.29
CA VAL A 222 9.33 -0.65 4.20
C VAL A 222 8.34 0.38 3.69
N VAL A 223 7.61 1.05 4.58
CA VAL A 223 6.70 2.15 4.19
C VAL A 223 7.44 3.34 3.61
N ALA A 224 8.60 3.69 4.16
CA ALA A 224 9.40 4.80 3.65
C ALA A 224 9.85 4.56 2.20
N TRP A 225 10.31 3.35 1.89
CA TRP A 225 10.69 2.91 0.54
C TRP A 225 9.49 2.79 -0.40
N TRP A 226 8.37 2.24 0.09
CA TRP A 226 7.15 2.14 -0.69
C TRP A 226 6.59 3.50 -1.09
N SER A 227 6.58 4.45 -0.15
CA SER A 227 6.20 5.85 -0.36
C SER A 227 7.14 6.56 -1.34
N TRP A 228 8.44 6.36 -1.18
CA TRP A 228 9.45 6.92 -2.09
C TRP A 228 9.26 6.42 -3.53
N CYS A 229 9.12 5.11 -3.73
CA CYS A 229 8.97 4.50 -5.05
C CYS A 229 7.66 4.96 -5.72
N THR A 230 6.53 4.87 -5.01
CA THR A 230 5.22 5.28 -5.54
C THR A 230 5.22 6.74 -5.99
N ARG A 231 5.77 7.65 -5.18
CA ARG A 231 5.85 9.08 -5.51
C ARG A 231 6.82 9.37 -6.65
N ARG A 232 7.90 8.60 -6.78
CA ARG A 232 8.89 8.76 -7.86
C ARG A 232 8.39 8.27 -9.22
N LEU A 233 7.64 7.18 -9.22
CA LEU A 233 7.06 6.61 -10.45
C LEU A 233 5.83 7.38 -10.93
N GLY A 234 5.11 8.06 -10.03
CA GLY A 234 3.95 8.90 -10.39
C GLY A 234 2.75 8.12 -10.93
N LEU A 235 2.72 6.79 -10.75
CA LEU A 235 1.67 5.94 -11.29
C LEU A 235 0.41 5.96 -10.41
N HIS A 236 -0.75 6.22 -11.03
CA HIS A 236 -2.04 6.07 -10.38
C HIS A 236 -2.25 4.58 -10.01
N THR A 237 -2.22 4.30 -8.72
CA THR A 237 -2.25 2.94 -8.19
C THR A 237 -3.36 2.84 -7.18
N ARG A 238 -4.28 1.89 -7.38
CA ARG A 238 -5.34 1.63 -6.40
C ARG A 238 -4.71 1.06 -5.15
N GLN A 239 -5.08 1.58 -3.99
CA GLN A 239 -4.54 1.14 -2.69
C GLN A 239 -4.70 -0.38 -2.51
N ARG A 240 -5.84 -0.93 -2.92
CA ARG A 240 -6.11 -2.38 -2.83
C ARG A 240 -5.11 -3.21 -3.62
N GLU A 241 -4.80 -2.82 -4.86
CA GLU A 241 -3.86 -3.53 -5.73
C GLU A 241 -2.47 -3.51 -5.11
N ALA A 242 -2.01 -2.33 -4.71
CA ALA A 242 -0.70 -2.17 -4.11
C ALA A 242 -0.54 -2.99 -2.82
N GLU A 243 -1.56 -3.01 -1.95
CA GLU A 243 -1.53 -3.88 -0.78
C GLU A 243 -1.60 -5.37 -1.13
N SER A 244 -2.27 -5.75 -2.21
CA SER A 244 -2.30 -7.16 -2.65
C SER A 244 -0.92 -7.61 -3.12
N TRP A 245 -0.18 -6.76 -3.83
CA TRP A 245 1.20 -7.04 -4.22
C TRP A 245 2.11 -7.17 -2.99
N LEU A 246 1.93 -6.31 -1.99
CA LEU A 246 2.70 -6.38 -0.74
C LEU A 246 2.40 -7.68 0.03
N VAL A 247 1.13 -8.06 0.16
CA VAL A 247 0.73 -9.30 0.84
C VAL A 247 1.19 -10.53 0.07
N ALA A 248 1.17 -10.49 -1.25
CA ALA A 248 1.75 -11.54 -2.07
C ALA A 248 3.26 -11.71 -1.81
N GLY A 249 3.99 -10.61 -1.61
CA GLY A 249 5.37 -10.65 -1.12
C GLY A 249 5.51 -11.42 0.19
N MET A 250 4.68 -11.11 1.19
CA MET A 250 4.68 -11.84 2.46
C MET A 250 4.38 -13.33 2.25
N LEU A 251 3.35 -13.66 1.48
CA LEU A 251 2.97 -15.06 1.22
C LEU A 251 4.01 -15.82 0.41
N SER A 252 4.79 -15.14 -0.43
CA SER A 252 5.90 -15.77 -1.17
C SER A 252 7.04 -16.24 -0.28
N ALA A 253 7.13 -15.75 0.97
CA ALA A 253 8.07 -16.25 1.96
C ALA A 253 7.76 -17.66 2.45
N ILE A 254 6.50 -18.10 2.40
CA ILE A 254 6.09 -19.44 2.85
C ILE A 254 6.77 -20.56 2.05
N PRO A 255 6.63 -20.63 0.70
CA PRO A 255 7.34 -21.64 -0.07
C PRO A 255 8.86 -21.43 -0.04
N ALA A 256 9.35 -20.18 0.05
CA ALA A 256 10.78 -19.91 0.16
C ALA A 256 11.37 -20.47 1.46
N LEU A 257 10.66 -20.33 2.59
CA LEU A 257 11.04 -20.92 3.88
C LEU A 257 11.11 -22.45 3.79
N THR A 258 10.12 -23.09 3.15
CA THR A 258 10.15 -24.55 2.92
C THR A 258 11.35 -24.97 2.06
N ILE A 259 11.68 -24.20 1.02
CA ILE A 259 12.85 -24.48 0.17
C ILE A 259 14.14 -24.35 0.98
N ASN A 260 14.32 -23.23 1.67
CA ASN A 260 15.58 -22.87 2.32
C ASN A 260 15.86 -23.67 3.59
N SER A 261 14.83 -23.92 4.40
CA SER A 261 14.99 -24.53 5.72
C SER A 261 14.73 -26.04 5.75
N MET A 262 14.28 -26.63 4.64
CA MET A 262 13.95 -28.05 4.59
C MET A 262 14.41 -28.73 3.30
N LEU A 263 13.88 -28.33 2.15
CA LEU A 263 14.17 -29.04 0.90
C LEU A 263 15.65 -28.96 0.53
N PHE A 264 16.23 -27.76 0.53
CA PHE A 264 17.61 -27.56 0.13
C PHE A 264 18.60 -28.28 1.04
N PRO A 265 18.54 -28.15 2.39
CA PRO A 265 19.45 -28.89 3.27
C PRO A 265 19.36 -30.41 3.10
N ILE A 266 18.15 -30.97 2.94
CA ILE A 266 17.95 -32.40 2.70
C ILE A 266 18.62 -32.84 1.40
N PHE A 267 18.40 -32.12 0.30
CA PHE A 267 18.98 -32.48 -1.00
C PHE A 267 20.49 -32.24 -1.05
N ALA A 268 20.96 -31.10 -0.55
CA ALA A 268 22.37 -30.74 -0.55
C ALA A 268 23.20 -31.65 0.36
N GLY A 269 22.65 -32.08 1.51
CA GLY A 269 23.30 -33.00 2.45
C GLY A 269 23.56 -34.40 1.89
N ILE A 270 22.95 -34.77 0.76
CA ILE A 270 23.28 -36.02 0.03
C ILE A 270 24.66 -35.93 -0.63
N PHE A 271 25.07 -34.71 -1.03
CA PHE A 271 26.27 -34.48 -1.84
C PHE A 271 27.39 -33.77 -1.09
N PHE A 272 27.05 -32.99 -0.07
CA PHE A 272 27.96 -32.09 0.64
C PHE A 272 27.95 -32.38 2.14
N SER A 273 29.03 -32.02 2.83
CA SER A 273 29.08 -32.07 4.31
C SER A 273 28.17 -31.00 4.92
N ASP A 274 27.73 -31.22 6.16
CA ASP A 274 26.88 -30.28 6.91
C ASP A 274 27.44 -28.85 6.90
N TYR A 275 28.75 -28.71 7.11
CA TYR A 275 29.44 -27.42 7.03
C TYR A 275 29.29 -26.73 5.66
N VAL A 276 29.42 -27.47 4.56
CA VAL A 276 29.26 -26.90 3.22
C VAL A 276 27.80 -26.56 2.96
N VAL A 277 26.85 -27.38 3.43
CA VAL A 277 25.42 -27.09 3.33
C VAL A 277 25.07 -25.78 4.06
N GLU A 278 25.60 -25.57 5.27
CA GLU A 278 25.44 -24.34 6.05
C GLU A 278 25.92 -23.10 5.29
N LEU A 279 27.03 -23.20 4.57
CA LEU A 279 27.54 -22.12 3.72
C LEU A 279 26.68 -21.90 2.46
N LEU A 280 26.15 -22.97 1.87
CA LEU A 280 25.36 -22.88 0.64
C LEU A 280 23.92 -22.38 0.89
N MET A 281 23.38 -22.53 2.09
CA MET A 281 22.05 -22.04 2.44
C MET A 281 21.87 -20.53 2.17
N PRO A 282 22.66 -19.62 2.77
CA PRO A 282 22.52 -18.18 2.51
C PRO A 282 23.02 -17.77 1.12
N VAL A 283 23.99 -18.47 0.54
CA VAL A 283 24.65 -18.04 -0.71
C VAL A 283 23.95 -18.56 -1.97
N VAL A 284 23.32 -19.73 -1.90
CA VAL A 284 22.68 -20.39 -3.05
C VAL A 284 21.21 -20.61 -2.79
N SER A 285 20.84 -21.28 -1.70
CA SER A 285 19.42 -21.62 -1.47
C SER A 285 18.56 -20.37 -1.35
N ALA A 286 18.91 -19.45 -0.46
CA ALA A 286 18.13 -18.24 -0.23
C ALA A 286 17.98 -17.39 -1.50
N PRO A 287 19.04 -17.06 -2.26
CA PRO A 287 18.89 -16.33 -3.51
C PRO A 287 17.99 -17.02 -4.54
N PHE A 288 18.16 -18.33 -4.75
CA PHE A 288 17.34 -19.05 -5.73
C PHE A 288 15.90 -19.23 -5.24
N GLY A 289 15.72 -19.80 -4.06
CA GLY A 289 14.41 -20.09 -3.49
C GLY A 289 13.56 -18.85 -3.35
N GLU A 290 14.12 -17.78 -2.79
CA GLU A 290 13.37 -16.56 -2.53
C GLU A 290 13.04 -15.79 -3.81
N GLU A 291 14.02 -15.54 -4.70
CA GLU A 291 13.78 -14.74 -5.90
C GLU A 291 12.86 -15.46 -6.89
N ILE A 292 12.93 -16.79 -6.97
CA ILE A 292 11.97 -17.59 -7.77
C ILE A 292 10.57 -17.46 -7.17
N CYS A 293 10.40 -17.66 -5.87
CA CYS A 293 9.10 -17.55 -5.22
C CYS A 293 8.50 -16.14 -5.38
N LYS A 294 9.28 -15.09 -5.13
CA LYS A 294 8.85 -13.70 -5.37
C LYS A 294 8.48 -13.46 -6.83
N GLY A 295 9.30 -13.93 -7.77
CA GLY A 295 9.07 -13.82 -9.21
C GLY A 295 7.77 -14.48 -9.67
N LEU A 296 7.42 -15.65 -9.11
CA LEU A 296 6.14 -16.32 -9.38
C LEU A 296 4.95 -15.50 -8.89
N PHE A 297 5.06 -14.85 -7.74
CA PHE A 297 4.01 -13.95 -7.25
C PHE A 297 3.91 -12.66 -8.06
N VAL A 298 5.03 -12.12 -8.57
CA VAL A 298 4.99 -11.02 -9.56
C VAL A 298 4.25 -11.46 -10.82
N LEU A 299 4.52 -12.68 -11.32
CA LEU A 299 3.85 -13.25 -12.49
C LEU A 299 2.34 -13.44 -12.26
N ALA A 300 1.91 -13.77 -11.04
CA ALA A 300 0.49 -13.87 -10.69
C ALA A 300 -0.28 -12.54 -10.87
N PHE A 301 0.42 -11.40 -10.89
CA PHE A 301 -0.14 -10.08 -11.20
C PHE A 301 0.20 -9.58 -12.61
N ALA A 302 0.55 -10.47 -13.54
CA ALA A 302 0.81 -10.10 -14.94
C ALA A 302 -0.35 -9.31 -15.57
N SER A 303 -1.60 -9.58 -15.18
CA SER A 303 -2.78 -8.84 -15.66
C SER A 303 -2.84 -7.38 -15.20
N SER A 304 -2.14 -7.03 -14.11
CA SER A 304 -2.02 -5.66 -13.61
C SER A 304 -0.81 -4.91 -14.18
N ILE A 305 0.02 -5.57 -15.00
CA ILE A 305 1.25 -5.03 -15.56
C ILE A 305 1.03 -4.71 -17.04
N ASP A 306 0.99 -3.42 -17.36
CA ASP A 306 0.82 -2.88 -18.71
C ASP A 306 2.11 -2.30 -19.31
N SER A 307 3.04 -1.88 -18.45
CA SER A 307 4.28 -1.20 -18.80
C SER A 307 5.48 -1.70 -17.98
N PRO A 308 6.73 -1.45 -18.43
CA PRO A 308 7.93 -1.71 -17.63
C PRO A 308 7.93 -0.98 -16.29
N LYS A 309 7.36 0.24 -16.22
CA LYS A 309 7.22 1.02 -14.98
C LYS A 309 6.28 0.36 -14.00
N ARG A 310 5.10 -0.05 -14.46
CA ARG A 310 4.13 -0.79 -13.64
C ARG A 310 4.70 -2.14 -13.20
N GLY A 311 5.39 -2.84 -14.09
CA GLY A 311 6.11 -4.08 -13.77
C GLY A 311 7.13 -3.88 -12.66
N PHE A 312 7.95 -2.82 -12.73
CA PHE A 312 8.87 -2.46 -11.64
C PHE A 312 8.12 -2.18 -10.33
N GLN A 313 7.03 -1.41 -10.36
CA GLN A 313 6.24 -1.08 -9.17
C GLN A 313 5.68 -2.33 -8.48
N VAL A 314 5.12 -3.27 -9.26
CA VAL A 314 4.60 -4.55 -8.75
C VAL A 314 5.74 -5.35 -8.13
N GLY A 315 6.84 -5.55 -8.86
CA GLY A 315 8.01 -6.30 -8.37
C GLY A 315 8.61 -5.69 -7.11
N PHE A 316 8.80 -4.37 -7.09
CA PHE A 316 9.30 -3.63 -5.94
C PHE A 316 8.42 -3.80 -4.71
N THR A 317 7.10 -3.75 -4.89
CA THR A 317 6.14 -3.92 -3.79
C THR A 317 6.09 -5.36 -3.28
N VAL A 318 6.18 -6.37 -4.16
CA VAL A 318 6.32 -7.79 -3.76
C VAL A 318 7.60 -8.00 -2.97
N GLY A 319 8.74 -7.47 -3.44
CA GLY A 319 10.02 -7.56 -2.73
C GLY A 319 9.99 -6.92 -1.33
N LEU A 320 9.34 -5.75 -1.21
CA LEU A 320 9.11 -5.10 0.08
C LEU A 320 8.25 -5.94 1.04
N GLY A 321 7.22 -6.61 0.52
CA GLY A 321 6.36 -7.49 1.29
C GLY A 321 7.11 -8.70 1.84
N PHE A 322 7.96 -9.31 1.02
CA PHE A 322 8.86 -10.39 1.43
C PHE A 322 9.80 -9.93 2.54
N ALA A 323 10.52 -8.83 2.32
CA ALA A 323 11.46 -8.28 3.29
C ALA A 323 10.78 -7.92 4.62
N MET A 324 9.52 -7.48 4.59
CA MET A 324 8.79 -7.13 5.80
C MET A 324 8.50 -8.36 6.68
N LEU A 325 8.08 -9.48 6.08
CA LEU A 325 7.85 -10.73 6.83
C LEU A 325 9.19 -11.31 7.30
N GLU A 326 10.17 -11.40 6.41
CA GLU A 326 11.49 -11.95 6.72
C GLU A 326 12.14 -11.17 7.89
N ASN A 327 12.15 -9.84 7.82
CA ASN A 327 12.72 -9.01 8.89
C ASN A 327 12.01 -9.19 10.23
N LEU A 328 10.70 -9.41 10.23
CA LEU A 328 9.97 -9.69 11.47
C LEU A 328 10.44 -11.00 12.10
N ILE A 329 10.63 -12.07 11.30
CA ILE A 329 11.14 -13.36 11.79
C ILE A 329 12.52 -13.19 12.43
N TYR A 330 13.46 -12.54 11.74
CA TYR A 330 14.81 -12.30 12.26
C TYR A 330 14.82 -11.44 13.53
N ILE A 331 14.00 -10.38 13.59
CA ILE A 331 13.92 -9.54 14.79
C ILE A 331 13.34 -10.34 15.95
N LEU A 332 12.27 -11.11 15.73
CA LEU A 332 11.69 -11.97 16.77
C LEU A 332 12.69 -13.01 17.27
N SER A 333 13.38 -13.72 16.39
CA SER A 333 14.39 -14.71 16.78
C SER A 333 15.57 -14.10 17.53
N SER A 334 16.00 -12.89 17.15
CA SER A 334 17.09 -12.19 17.84
C SER A 334 16.75 -11.75 19.28
N THR A 335 15.47 -11.75 19.67
CA THR A 335 15.04 -11.43 21.04
C THR A 335 15.64 -12.40 22.07
N PHE A 336 15.87 -13.66 21.68
CA PHE A 336 16.50 -14.67 22.53
C PHE A 336 18.00 -14.43 22.76
N GLY A 337 18.65 -13.63 21.90
CA GLY A 337 20.04 -13.20 22.06
C GLY A 337 20.24 -11.96 22.95
N GLY A 338 19.17 -11.43 23.54
CA GLY A 338 19.20 -10.27 24.43
C GLY A 338 19.22 -8.91 23.69
N PRO A 339 19.32 -7.79 24.45
CA PRO A 339 19.18 -6.45 23.90
C PRO A 339 20.18 -6.08 22.80
N ILE A 340 21.41 -6.60 22.89
CA ILE A 340 22.48 -6.34 21.93
C ILE A 340 22.18 -7.03 20.60
N ALA A 341 21.94 -8.35 20.63
CA ALA A 341 21.64 -9.13 19.43
C ALA A 341 20.41 -8.61 18.71
N PHE A 342 19.37 -8.24 19.47
CA PHE A 342 18.16 -7.65 18.92
C PHE A 342 18.40 -6.29 18.27
N THR A 343 19.06 -5.36 18.95
CA THR A 343 19.31 -4.01 18.41
C THR A 343 20.20 -4.08 17.16
N LEU A 344 21.23 -4.95 17.18
CA LEU A 344 22.11 -5.17 16.04
C LEU A 344 21.38 -5.76 14.85
N THR A 345 20.58 -6.81 15.07
CA THR A 345 19.78 -7.46 14.02
C THR A 345 18.77 -6.47 13.43
N ALA A 346 18.08 -5.72 14.28
CA ALA A 346 17.08 -4.76 13.86
C ALA A 346 17.68 -3.59 13.06
N LEU A 347 18.89 -3.14 13.41
CA LEU A 347 19.65 -2.15 12.64
C LEU A 347 20.09 -2.69 11.27
N LEU A 348 20.73 -3.86 11.26
CA LEU A 348 21.22 -4.50 10.04
C LEU A 348 20.08 -4.79 9.06
N ARG A 349 18.95 -5.29 9.55
CA ARG A 349 17.80 -5.64 8.69
C ARG A 349 16.94 -4.43 8.34
N GLY A 350 16.79 -3.48 9.25
CA GLY A 350 15.99 -2.27 9.05
C GLY A 350 16.59 -1.29 8.04
N ILE A 351 17.93 -1.23 7.93
CA ILE A 351 18.62 -0.35 6.98
C ILE A 351 19.17 -1.14 5.77
N GLY A 352 19.60 -2.39 6.00
CA GLY A 352 20.39 -3.17 5.07
C GLY A 352 19.62 -3.80 3.91
N SER A 353 18.89 -4.88 4.21
CA SER A 353 18.39 -5.81 3.20
C SER A 353 17.14 -5.33 2.46
N ILE A 354 16.32 -4.49 3.08
CA ILE A 354 15.02 -4.01 2.52
C ILE A 354 15.14 -3.44 1.10
N PRO A 355 16.01 -2.45 0.82
CA PRO A 355 16.15 -1.94 -0.54
C PRO A 355 16.62 -3.03 -1.51
N GLY A 356 17.49 -3.96 -1.08
CA GLY A 356 17.94 -5.09 -1.88
C GLY A 356 16.77 -5.91 -2.42
N HIS A 357 15.94 -6.48 -1.53
CA HIS A 357 14.78 -7.29 -1.94
C HIS A 357 13.85 -6.52 -2.89
N ALA A 358 13.62 -5.23 -2.62
CA ALA A 358 12.75 -4.39 -3.42
C ALA A 358 13.32 -4.15 -4.84
N PHE A 359 14.60 -3.79 -4.96
CA PHE A 359 15.22 -3.54 -6.26
C PHE A 359 15.40 -4.83 -7.07
N TRP A 360 15.86 -5.93 -6.46
CA TRP A 360 16.06 -7.22 -7.15
C TRP A 360 14.74 -7.74 -7.73
N THR A 361 13.69 -7.83 -6.90
CA THR A 361 12.37 -8.25 -7.37
C THR A 361 11.77 -7.25 -8.38
N GLY A 362 12.06 -5.96 -8.20
CA GLY A 362 11.70 -4.89 -9.14
C GLY A 362 12.25 -5.13 -10.56
N LEU A 363 13.50 -5.60 -10.69
CA LEU A 363 14.10 -5.94 -11.98
C LEU A 363 13.38 -7.11 -12.67
N THR A 364 13.00 -8.15 -11.93
CA THR A 364 12.16 -9.24 -12.44
C THR A 364 10.84 -8.71 -12.98
N GLY A 365 10.19 -7.80 -12.22
CA GLY A 365 8.96 -7.13 -12.63
C GLY A 365 9.12 -6.25 -13.87
N THR A 366 10.20 -5.48 -13.97
CA THR A 366 10.53 -4.68 -15.18
C THR A 366 10.69 -5.55 -16.41
N GLY A 367 11.41 -6.67 -16.27
CA GLY A 367 11.60 -7.64 -17.35
C GLY A 367 10.27 -8.24 -17.83
N LEU A 368 9.37 -8.57 -16.91
CA LEU A 368 8.02 -9.02 -17.22
C LEU A 368 7.20 -7.93 -17.93
N GLY A 369 7.25 -6.69 -17.44
CA GLY A 369 6.54 -5.56 -18.04
C GLY A 369 6.95 -5.28 -19.48
N TRP A 370 8.26 -5.29 -19.78
CA TRP A 370 8.76 -5.19 -21.16
C TRP A 370 8.27 -6.34 -22.05
N TYR A 371 8.28 -7.56 -21.52
CA TYR A 371 7.84 -8.74 -22.26
C TYR A 371 6.35 -8.69 -22.61
N LEU A 372 5.49 -8.36 -21.63
CA LEU A 372 4.05 -8.25 -21.81
C LEU A 372 3.67 -7.11 -22.75
N MET A 373 4.31 -5.95 -22.60
CA MET A 373 4.08 -4.79 -23.46
C MET A 373 4.41 -5.09 -24.93
N LYS A 374 5.58 -5.71 -25.19
CA LYS A 374 5.97 -6.13 -26.55
C LYS A 374 5.03 -7.17 -27.13
N ARG A 375 4.62 -8.16 -26.32
CA ARG A 375 3.65 -9.18 -26.76
C ARG A 375 2.33 -8.55 -27.15
N LYS A 376 1.81 -7.62 -26.33
CA LYS A 376 0.58 -6.88 -26.63
C LYS A 376 0.69 -6.08 -27.93
N ALA A 377 1.82 -5.40 -28.17
CA ALA A 377 2.06 -4.68 -29.41
C ALA A 377 2.06 -5.61 -30.64
N VAL A 378 2.68 -6.79 -30.54
CA VAL A 378 2.68 -7.81 -31.61
C VAL A 378 1.28 -8.36 -31.85
N ASP A 379 0.53 -8.65 -30.79
CA ASP A 379 -0.84 -9.17 -30.88
C ASP A 379 -1.77 -8.14 -31.54
N MET A 380 -1.66 -6.85 -31.18
CA MET A 380 -2.39 -5.77 -31.86
C MET A 380 -2.04 -5.68 -33.35
N ASN A 381 -0.76 -5.78 -33.70
CA ASN A 381 -0.33 -5.69 -35.10
C ASN A 381 -0.79 -6.89 -35.95
N ARG A 382 -1.02 -8.05 -35.32
CA ARG A 382 -1.53 -9.28 -35.96
C ARG A 382 -3.05 -9.27 -36.15
N VAL A 383 -3.79 -8.50 -35.35
CA VAL A 383 -5.26 -8.38 -35.43
C VAL A 383 -5.64 -7.20 -36.35
N HIS A 384 -4.99 -7.04 -37.50
CA HIS A 384 -5.46 -6.10 -38.53
C HIS A 384 -6.87 -6.49 -39.00
N ILE A 385 -7.89 -5.98 -38.32
CA ILE A 385 -9.23 -5.77 -38.84
C ILE A 385 -9.11 -4.55 -39.76
N PRO A 386 -9.60 -4.59 -41.01
CA PRO A 386 -9.67 -3.38 -41.82
C PRO A 386 -10.45 -2.32 -41.04
N GLU A 387 -9.80 -1.20 -40.72
CA GLU A 387 -10.47 -0.01 -40.22
C GLU A 387 -11.48 0.44 -41.28
N ASP A 388 -12.75 0.16 -41.06
CA ASP A 388 -13.80 0.98 -41.65
C ASP A 388 -13.71 2.35 -40.98
N ILE A 389 -13.33 3.32 -41.80
CA ILE A 389 -13.17 4.73 -41.48
C ILE A 389 -14.53 5.29 -41.08
N ASN A 390 -14.73 5.54 -39.79
CA ASN A 390 -15.37 6.70 -39.17
C ASN A 390 -16.03 6.29 -37.86
N GLU A 391 -15.37 6.65 -36.77
CA GLU A 391 -15.93 7.41 -35.65
C GLU A 391 -14.86 7.42 -34.56
N SER A 392 -14.11 8.51 -34.48
CA SER A 392 -13.34 8.79 -33.26
C SER A 392 -14.35 8.92 -32.12
N PRO A 393 -14.29 8.09 -31.07
CA PRO A 393 -15.02 8.42 -29.84
C PRO A 393 -14.40 9.74 -29.36
N GLU A 394 -15.18 10.81 -29.33
CA GLU A 394 -14.78 12.03 -28.63
C GLU A 394 -14.29 11.59 -27.24
N GLU A 395 -13.01 11.81 -26.95
CA GLU A 395 -12.44 11.64 -25.62
C GLU A 395 -13.21 12.58 -24.69
N GLN A 396 -14.26 12.06 -24.05
CA GLN A 396 -14.93 12.74 -22.97
C GLN A 396 -13.90 12.92 -21.86
N GLN A 397 -13.33 14.13 -21.79
CA GLN A 397 -12.46 14.56 -20.71
C GLN A 397 -13.18 14.33 -19.38
N LEU A 398 -12.68 13.37 -18.60
CA LEU A 398 -13.15 13.09 -17.25
C LEU A 398 -13.00 14.36 -16.39
N GLU A 399 -14.11 15.01 -16.05
CA GLU A 399 -14.14 16.20 -15.20
C GLU A 399 -14.01 15.78 -13.73
N TRP A 400 -12.86 16.04 -13.12
CA TRP A 400 -12.59 15.69 -11.72
C TRP A 400 -13.24 16.69 -10.77
N LYS A 401 -14.15 16.23 -9.88
CA LYS A 401 -14.74 17.07 -8.83
C LYS A 401 -14.46 16.50 -7.44
N LEU A 402 -13.91 17.32 -6.56
CA LEU A 402 -13.57 16.96 -5.18
C LEU A 402 -14.80 17.20 -4.27
N LEU A 403 -15.14 16.24 -3.41
CA LEU A 403 -16.27 16.31 -2.47
C LEU A 403 -15.76 16.43 -1.03
N ASP A 404 -16.33 17.37 -0.26
CA ASP A 404 -16.07 17.48 1.18
C ASP A 404 -16.81 16.36 1.95
N PRO A 405 -16.11 15.54 2.76
CA PRO A 405 -16.71 14.42 3.49
C PRO A 405 -17.77 14.79 4.54
N LYS A 406 -17.80 16.03 5.03
CA LYS A 406 -18.73 16.45 6.09
C LYS A 406 -19.98 17.12 5.53
N SER A 407 -19.82 17.93 4.48
CA SER A 407 -20.91 18.70 3.87
C SER A 407 -21.52 18.02 2.65
N GLY A 408 -20.75 17.17 1.96
CA GLY A 408 -21.17 16.55 0.70
C GLY A 408 -21.20 17.51 -0.49
N GLU A 409 -20.70 18.74 -0.33
CA GLU A 409 -20.64 19.73 -1.41
C GLU A 409 -19.35 19.60 -2.24
N PHE A 410 -19.43 20.06 -3.50
CA PHE A 410 -18.31 20.12 -4.41
C PHE A 410 -17.40 21.30 -4.07
N VAL A 411 -16.09 21.05 -3.97
CA VAL A 411 -15.09 22.08 -3.66
C VAL A 411 -14.53 22.64 -4.96
N GLY A 412 -14.71 23.95 -5.18
CA GLY A 412 -14.13 24.69 -6.30
C GLY A 412 -15.03 24.75 -7.54
N SER A 413 -16.05 25.61 -7.50
CA SER A 413 -16.80 26.03 -8.69
C SER A 413 -16.52 27.51 -8.95
N ASP A 414 -15.54 27.81 -9.79
CA ASP A 414 -15.50 29.10 -10.48
C ASP A 414 -14.74 28.96 -11.80
N THR A 415 -15.46 29.31 -12.86
CA THR A 415 -14.99 29.51 -14.22
C THR A 415 -13.89 30.58 -14.28
N SER A 416 -12.64 30.18 -14.48
CA SER A 416 -11.62 31.04 -15.11
C SER A 416 -10.49 30.20 -15.70
N GLU A 417 -9.92 30.63 -16.83
CA GLU A 417 -8.83 30.01 -17.59
C GLU A 417 -7.47 29.96 -16.85
N GLN A 418 -7.48 29.91 -15.52
CA GLN A 418 -6.32 29.69 -14.67
C GLN A 418 -6.51 28.49 -13.71
N ALA A 419 -7.56 27.68 -13.91
CA ALA A 419 -7.96 26.56 -13.06
C ALA A 419 -7.06 25.30 -13.09
N VAL A 420 -5.76 25.43 -13.35
CA VAL A 420 -4.80 24.30 -13.17
C VAL A 420 -4.16 24.32 -11.78
N VAL A 421 -4.23 25.42 -11.04
CA VAL A 421 -3.66 25.51 -9.70
C VAL A 421 -4.52 26.44 -8.85
N ALA A 422 -4.90 26.00 -7.65
CA ALA A 422 -5.41 26.85 -6.55
C ALA A 422 -6.93 27.10 -6.39
N PRO A 423 -7.70 26.06 -6.03
CA PRO A 423 -8.57 26.25 -4.85
C PRO A 423 -8.41 25.17 -3.77
N ALA A 424 -7.76 24.04 -4.07
CA ALA A 424 -7.44 23.01 -3.07
C ALA A 424 -6.26 23.39 -2.16
N THR A 425 -5.37 24.27 -2.62
CA THR A 425 -4.18 24.72 -1.86
C THR A 425 -4.50 25.82 -0.84
N GLU A 426 -5.59 26.58 -1.00
CA GLU A 426 -5.88 27.72 -0.13
C GLU A 426 -6.80 27.36 1.06
N LEU A 427 -7.70 26.39 0.88
CA LEU A 427 -8.59 25.88 1.95
C LEU A 427 -7.94 24.79 2.82
N LEU A 428 -6.88 24.13 2.35
CA LEU A 428 -6.08 23.15 3.11
C LEU A 428 -4.82 23.81 3.66
N GLY A 429 -5.00 24.70 4.64
CA GLY A 429 -3.91 25.22 5.46
C GLY A 429 -2.96 24.09 5.88
N GLU A 430 -1.69 24.22 5.49
CA GLU A 430 -0.54 23.35 5.81
C GLU A 430 -0.64 21.84 5.51
N PHE A 431 -1.72 21.32 4.94
CA PHE A 431 -1.81 19.93 4.48
C PHE A 431 -1.57 19.85 2.97
N ARG A 432 -0.30 20.00 2.57
CA ARG A 432 0.15 19.68 1.21
C ARG A 432 -0.24 18.23 0.89
N LEU A 433 -1.22 18.03 0.03
CA LEU A 433 -1.44 16.77 -0.69
C LEU A 433 -0.21 16.57 -1.61
N PRO A 434 0.78 15.74 -1.25
CA PRO A 434 2.02 15.63 -2.04
C PRO A 434 1.82 14.70 -3.26
N LEU A 435 0.57 14.52 -3.68
CA LEU A 435 0.12 13.75 -4.84
C LEU A 435 -0.32 14.65 -6.01
N LEU A 436 -0.43 15.97 -5.78
CA LEU A 436 -0.86 16.96 -6.78
C LEU A 436 0.19 18.06 -7.02
N GLU A 437 1.41 17.94 -6.48
CA GLU A 437 2.51 18.79 -6.97
C GLU A 437 2.73 18.45 -8.45
N PRO A 438 2.68 19.44 -9.37
CA PRO A 438 2.91 19.17 -10.79
C PRO A 438 4.26 18.50 -10.93
N TYR A 439 4.21 17.23 -11.34
CA TYR A 439 5.39 16.43 -11.62
C TYR A 439 6.15 17.15 -12.73
N THR A 440 7.31 17.72 -12.39
CA THR A 440 8.28 18.06 -13.41
C THR A 440 8.69 16.74 -14.04
N VAL A 441 8.23 16.50 -15.28
CA VAL A 441 8.71 15.41 -16.12
C VAL A 441 10.20 15.59 -16.26
N GLN A 442 10.95 15.02 -15.33
CA GLN A 442 12.39 15.01 -15.41
C GLN A 442 12.68 14.04 -16.53
N GLN A 443 12.96 14.56 -17.73
CA GLN A 443 13.52 13.79 -18.83
C GLN A 443 14.87 13.23 -18.37
N SER A 444 14.83 12.14 -17.62
CA SER A 444 16.04 11.45 -17.20
C SER A 444 16.47 10.59 -18.36
N LYS A 445 17.64 10.89 -18.93
CA LYS A 445 18.29 9.98 -19.87
C LYS A 445 18.54 8.65 -19.15
N ALA A 446 18.06 7.55 -19.73
CA ALA A 446 18.36 6.21 -19.21
C ALA A 446 19.88 5.99 -19.23
N MET A 447 20.48 5.75 -18.06
CA MET A 447 21.92 5.48 -17.94
C MET A 447 22.22 3.99 -17.83
N LEU A 448 21.29 3.19 -17.31
CA LEU A 448 21.48 1.75 -17.10
C LEU A 448 20.52 0.94 -17.99
N PRO A 449 21.00 -0.08 -18.72
CA PRO A 449 20.11 -0.96 -19.47
C PRO A 449 19.25 -1.79 -18.51
N LEU A 450 17.93 -1.66 -18.63
CA LEU A 450 16.97 -2.46 -17.88
C LEU A 450 16.73 -3.83 -18.53
N PRO A 451 16.42 -4.87 -17.74
CA PRO A 451 16.05 -6.17 -18.29
C PRO A 451 14.78 -6.04 -19.14
N LYS A 452 14.81 -6.59 -20.35
CA LYS A 452 13.67 -6.61 -21.29
C LYS A 452 12.95 -7.96 -21.33
N HIS A 453 13.36 -8.90 -20.48
CA HIS A 453 12.80 -10.25 -20.40
C HIS A 453 12.76 -10.69 -18.93
N PRO A 454 11.68 -11.38 -18.47
CA PRO A 454 11.52 -11.76 -17.06
C PRO A 454 12.67 -12.62 -16.54
N LEU A 455 13.15 -13.60 -17.33
CA LEU A 455 14.27 -14.45 -16.91
C LEU A 455 15.58 -13.68 -16.70
N ILE A 456 15.85 -12.64 -17.50
CA ILE A 456 17.05 -11.81 -17.32
C ILE A 456 16.92 -11.01 -16.02
N GLY A 457 15.72 -10.46 -15.75
CA GLY A 457 15.44 -9.80 -14.48
C GLY A 457 15.62 -10.72 -13.28
N LEU A 458 15.14 -11.96 -13.37
CA LEU A 458 15.28 -12.97 -12.32
C LEU A 458 16.74 -13.38 -12.09
N VAL A 459 17.53 -13.61 -13.15
CA VAL A 459 18.96 -13.94 -13.01
C VAL A 459 19.72 -12.80 -12.36
N LEU A 460 19.41 -11.54 -12.72
CA LEU A 460 20.01 -10.37 -12.06
C LEU A 460 19.61 -10.27 -10.60
N ALA A 461 18.36 -10.57 -10.26
CA ALA A 461 17.86 -10.61 -8.89
C ALA A 461 18.60 -11.65 -8.04
N ILE A 462 18.68 -12.90 -8.53
CA ILE A 462 19.40 -14.00 -7.88
C ILE A 462 20.88 -13.64 -7.73
N SER A 463 21.51 -13.08 -8.77
CA SER A 463 22.92 -12.72 -8.73
C SER A 463 23.20 -11.60 -7.72
N GLY A 464 22.34 -10.58 -7.66
CA GLY A 464 22.46 -9.48 -6.70
C GLY A 464 22.30 -9.96 -5.26
N HIS A 465 21.33 -10.84 -5.02
CA HIS A 465 21.09 -11.43 -3.71
C HIS A 465 22.23 -12.40 -3.30
N ALA A 466 22.67 -13.28 -4.20
CA ALA A 466 23.80 -14.18 -3.95
C ALA A 466 25.10 -13.41 -3.72
N PHE A 467 25.33 -12.30 -4.42
CA PHE A 467 26.48 -11.43 -4.17
C PHE A 467 26.42 -10.80 -2.78
N TRP A 468 25.25 -10.30 -2.36
CA TRP A 468 25.06 -9.74 -1.02
C TRP A 468 25.39 -10.76 0.07
N ASN A 469 24.77 -11.93 0.04
CA ASN A 469 24.97 -12.95 1.06
C ASN A 469 26.36 -13.59 0.94
N GLY A 470 26.79 -13.93 -0.27
CA GLY A 470 28.08 -14.57 -0.53
C GLY A 470 29.26 -13.73 -0.09
N THR A 471 29.23 -12.41 -0.28
CA THR A 471 30.33 -11.54 0.18
C THR A 471 30.36 -11.38 1.70
N LEU A 472 29.21 -11.40 2.38
CA LEU A 472 29.15 -11.42 3.84
C LEU A 472 29.67 -12.75 4.41
N THR A 473 29.26 -13.88 3.84
CA THR A 473 29.79 -15.21 4.21
C THR A 473 31.29 -15.31 3.92
N ALA A 474 31.77 -14.74 2.81
CA ALA A 474 33.19 -14.72 2.50
C ALA A 474 34.02 -13.92 3.53
N ILE A 475 33.49 -12.80 4.04
CA ILE A 475 34.17 -12.03 5.09
C ILE A 475 34.30 -12.84 6.37
N GLU A 476 33.24 -13.55 6.77
CA GLU A 476 33.28 -14.45 7.92
C GLU A 476 34.34 -15.53 7.74
N LEU A 477 34.36 -16.21 6.60
CA LEU A 477 35.35 -17.26 6.29
C LEU A 477 36.78 -16.73 6.26
N ILE A 478 37.01 -15.57 5.63
CA ILE A 478 38.34 -14.94 5.56
C ILE A 478 38.78 -14.51 6.95
N GLY A 479 37.88 -13.98 7.77
CA GLY A 479 38.18 -13.57 9.14
C GLY A 479 38.59 -14.74 10.02
N ILE A 480 37.86 -15.86 9.94
CA ILE A 480 38.21 -17.11 10.64
C ILE A 480 39.56 -17.64 10.14
N ALA A 481 39.79 -17.66 8.82
CA ALA A 481 41.06 -18.13 8.25
C ALA A 481 42.26 -17.23 8.61
N ALA A 482 42.02 -15.96 8.92
CA ALA A 482 43.01 -14.98 9.35
C ALA A 482 43.17 -14.90 10.89
N ASP A 483 42.50 -15.76 11.65
CA ASP A 483 42.52 -15.79 13.12
C ASP A 483 42.09 -14.46 13.77
N LEU A 484 41.14 -13.75 13.13
CA LEU A 484 40.53 -12.54 13.68
C LEU A 484 39.57 -12.88 14.82
N SER A 485 39.45 -11.98 15.80
CA SER A 485 38.45 -12.09 16.85
C SER A 485 37.03 -11.87 16.32
N ASP A 486 36.02 -12.43 17.01
CA ASP A 486 34.60 -12.24 16.66
C ASP A 486 34.22 -10.74 16.52
N GLY A 487 34.78 -9.89 17.39
CA GLY A 487 34.55 -8.45 17.35
C GLY A 487 35.10 -7.80 16.09
N GLU A 488 36.26 -8.23 15.60
CA GLU A 488 36.85 -7.74 14.35
C GLU A 488 36.05 -8.21 13.14
N ILE A 489 35.62 -9.47 13.12
CA ILE A 489 34.78 -10.03 12.05
C ILE A 489 33.45 -9.28 11.97
N ILE A 490 32.81 -9.03 13.11
CA ILE A 490 31.57 -8.24 13.19
C ILE A 490 31.81 -6.81 12.67
N ALA A 491 32.89 -6.15 13.09
CA ALA A 491 33.21 -4.78 12.65
C ALA A 491 33.42 -4.69 11.13
N ILE A 492 34.16 -5.62 10.53
CA ILE A 492 34.38 -5.69 9.08
C ILE A 492 33.07 -6.01 8.36
N SER A 493 32.26 -6.92 8.89
CA SER A 493 30.95 -7.27 8.32
C SER A 493 29.97 -6.10 8.33
N LEU A 494 29.98 -5.28 9.39
CA LEU A 494 29.19 -4.05 9.48
C LEU A 494 29.66 -2.99 8.48
N LEU A 495 30.97 -2.80 8.36
CA LEU A 495 31.55 -1.88 7.37
C LEU A 495 31.18 -2.30 5.95
N TRP A 496 31.31 -3.59 5.64
CA TRP A 496 30.95 -4.14 4.33
C TRP A 496 29.45 -4.05 4.06
N SER A 497 28.61 -4.36 5.04
CA SER A 497 27.15 -4.15 4.95
C SER A 497 26.82 -2.70 4.62
N GLY A 498 27.51 -1.73 5.24
CA GLY A 498 27.39 -0.31 4.91
C GLY A 498 27.74 0.00 3.45
N LEU A 499 28.85 -0.56 2.94
CA LEU A 499 29.26 -0.42 1.54
C LEU A 499 28.24 -1.05 0.58
N LEU A 500 27.73 -2.24 0.90
CA LEU A 500 26.70 -2.92 0.11
C LEU A 500 25.40 -2.09 0.07
N VAL A 501 24.96 -1.54 1.20
CA VAL A 501 23.81 -0.62 1.26
C VAL A 501 24.05 0.58 0.36
N CYS A 502 25.18 1.27 0.52
CA CYS A 502 25.52 2.41 -0.34
C CYS A 502 25.51 2.03 -1.83
N GLY A 503 26.06 0.86 -2.17
CA GLY A 503 26.05 0.33 -3.54
C GLY A 503 24.63 0.12 -4.08
N VAL A 504 23.75 -0.53 -3.32
CA VAL A 504 22.34 -0.75 -3.71
C VAL A 504 21.59 0.59 -3.82
N LEU A 505 21.86 1.56 -2.96
CA LEU A 505 21.23 2.89 -3.03
C LEU A 505 21.65 3.66 -4.29
N LEU A 506 22.94 3.62 -4.62
CA LEU A 506 23.48 4.25 -5.83
C LEU A 506 22.94 3.56 -7.09
N LEU A 507 22.99 2.23 -7.14
CA LEU A 507 22.47 1.46 -8.26
C LEU A 507 20.95 1.64 -8.39
N GLY A 508 20.23 1.58 -7.28
CA GLY A 508 18.78 1.77 -7.20
C GLY A 508 18.34 3.14 -7.71
N ARG A 509 19.13 4.19 -7.46
CA ARG A 509 18.90 5.52 -8.05
C ARG A 509 18.96 5.50 -9.58
N GLU A 510 19.96 4.83 -10.15
CA GLU A 510 20.10 4.73 -11.61
C GLU A 510 19.07 3.80 -12.24
N ILE A 511 18.69 2.71 -11.55
CA ILE A 511 17.58 1.83 -11.94
C ILE A 511 16.30 2.67 -12.03
N ILE A 512 15.97 3.42 -10.99
CA ILE A 512 14.74 4.24 -10.96
C ILE A 512 14.72 5.30 -12.06
N ARG A 513 15.83 5.99 -12.32
CA ARG A 513 15.92 6.91 -13.47
C ARG A 513 15.65 6.21 -14.79
N SER A 514 16.23 5.02 -14.99
CA SER A 514 16.03 4.24 -16.20
C SER A 514 14.60 3.70 -16.32
N VAL A 515 13.96 3.39 -15.19
CA VAL A 515 12.55 2.97 -15.14
C VAL A 515 11.65 4.15 -15.48
N ILE A 516 11.88 5.34 -14.89
CA ILE A 516 11.13 6.56 -15.22
C ILE A 516 11.27 6.92 -16.71
N ALA A 517 12.44 6.67 -17.31
CA ALA A 517 12.69 6.87 -18.73
C ALA A 517 12.04 5.82 -19.66
N SER A 518 11.49 4.74 -19.10
CA SER A 518 10.82 3.68 -19.87
C SER A 518 9.44 4.16 -20.37
N PRO A 519 8.85 3.52 -21.39
CA PRO A 519 7.51 3.88 -21.86
C PRO A 519 6.41 3.58 -20.83
N ASP A 520 5.32 4.38 -20.87
CA ASP A 520 4.14 4.24 -19.99
C ASP A 520 3.06 3.31 -20.55
N SER A 521 3.02 3.11 -21.87
CA SER A 521 2.16 2.15 -22.56
C SER A 521 2.71 1.84 -23.96
N VAL A 522 2.07 0.89 -24.67
CA VAL A 522 2.28 0.72 -26.13
C VAL A 522 1.84 1.98 -26.86
#